data_AF-A0A7W5CEI5-F1
#
_entry.id   AF-A0A7W5CEI5-F1
#
_cell.length_a   1.000
_cell.length_b   1.000
_cell.length_c   1.000
_cell.angle_alpha   90.00
_cell.angle_beta   90.00
_cell.angle_gamma   90.00
#
_symmetry.space_group_name_H-M   'P 1'
#
loop_
_entity.id
_entity.type
_entity.pdbx_description
1 polymer ?
#
loop_
_entity_poly.entity_id
_entity_poly.type
_entity_poly.pdbx_seq_one_letter_code
_entity_poly.pdbx_strand_id
1 'polypeptide(L)'
;MMLQLITRRLSIRRLYRETLLAKPIYLIMHGERADWYKEQWERFSLQEGRVSEDEIDAVVAYISERVEALSAYLIGIAPLKREMKKVSFYAEYAELLKRFTIDDFNNENIMLYMFLFNELLLGSTRYINIVKELEKLESRHGL
;
A
#
# COMPACT_ATOMS: atom_id res chain seq x y z
N MET A 1 -22.66 30.21 -7.47
CA MET A 1 -21.82 30.22 -6.25
C MET A 1 -22.23 29.16 -5.21
N MET A 2 -23.49 29.09 -4.76
CA MET A 2 -23.93 28.07 -3.78
C MET A 2 -23.79 26.61 -4.26
N LEU A 3 -24.14 26.32 -5.53
CA LEU A 3 -24.03 24.97 -6.09
C LEU A 3 -22.58 24.45 -6.13
N GLN A 4 -21.61 25.34 -6.42
CA GLN A 4 -20.18 25.02 -6.44
C GLN A 4 -19.64 24.73 -5.03
N LEU A 5 -20.13 25.43 -4.00
CA LEU A 5 -19.77 25.15 -2.61
C LEU A 5 -20.32 23.79 -2.14
N ILE A 6 -21.53 23.43 -2.56
CA ILE A 6 -22.16 22.14 -2.21
C ILE A 6 -21.45 20.97 -2.91
N THR A 7 -21.18 21.07 -4.22
CA THR A 7 -20.43 20.04 -4.95
C THR A 7 -19.02 19.87 -4.40
N ARG A 8 -18.36 20.97 -4.02
CA ARG A 8 -17.04 20.94 -3.38
C ARG A 8 -17.06 20.32 -1.99
N ARG A 9 -18.09 20.55 -1.17
CA ARG A 9 -18.25 19.87 0.13
C ARG A 9 -18.55 18.38 -0.01
N LEU A 10 -19.32 17.99 -1.02
CA LEU A 10 -19.62 16.58 -1.30
C LEU A 10 -18.39 15.83 -1.81
N SER A 11 -17.54 16.46 -2.64
CA SER A 11 -16.28 15.87 -3.07
C SER A 11 -15.31 15.70 -1.90
N ILE A 12 -15.20 16.68 -1.01
CA ILE A 12 -14.38 16.59 0.21
C ILE A 12 -14.86 15.46 1.12
N ARG A 13 -16.16 15.35 1.40
CA ARG A 13 -16.72 14.24 2.21
C ARG A 13 -16.50 12.87 1.59
N ARG A 14 -16.59 12.77 0.26
CA ARG A 14 -16.27 11.54 -0.47
C ARG A 14 -14.80 11.18 -0.28
N LEU A 15 -13.91 12.15 -0.47
CA LEU A 15 -12.47 11.99 -0.28
C LEU A 15 -12.13 11.58 1.17
N TYR A 16 -12.72 12.23 2.17
CA TYR A 16 -12.56 11.88 3.60
C TYR A 16 -13.04 10.45 3.95
N ARG A 17 -14.00 9.90 3.20
CA ARG A 17 -14.43 8.51 3.41
C ARG A 17 -13.51 7.52 2.70
N GLU A 18 -13.01 7.89 1.52
CA GLU A 18 -11.97 7.12 0.84
C GLU A 18 -10.66 7.08 1.66
N THR A 19 -10.46 8.04 2.59
CA THR A 19 -9.35 8.04 3.54
C THR A 19 -9.52 7.11 4.74
N LEU A 20 -10.71 6.95 5.29
CA LEU A 20 -10.92 6.02 6.41
C LEU A 20 -10.54 4.57 6.07
N LEU A 21 -10.80 4.13 4.83
CA LEU A 21 -10.44 2.78 4.38
C LEU A 21 -8.92 2.61 4.16
N ALA A 22 -8.24 3.63 3.66
CA ALA A 22 -6.88 3.49 3.15
C ALA A 22 -5.78 3.91 4.14
N LYS A 23 -6.12 4.66 5.20
CA LYS A 23 -5.16 4.95 6.28
C LYS A 23 -4.62 3.67 6.95
N PRO A 24 -5.45 2.68 7.32
CA PRO A 24 -4.93 1.44 7.89
C PRO A 24 -4.06 0.66 6.91
N ILE A 25 -4.43 0.62 5.62
CA ILE A 25 -3.62 0.00 4.56
C ILE A 25 -2.24 0.63 4.51
N TYR A 26 -2.15 1.97 4.49
CA TYR A 26 -0.87 2.67 4.52
C TYR A 26 -0.02 2.31 5.75
N LEU A 27 -0.62 2.32 6.94
CA LEU A 27 0.11 2.00 8.18
C LEU A 27 0.62 0.56 8.21
N ILE A 28 -0.15 -0.39 7.69
CA ILE A 28 0.27 -1.79 7.54
C ILE A 28 1.47 -1.87 6.61
N MET A 29 1.35 -1.29 5.41
CA MET A 29 2.38 -1.37 4.37
C MET A 29 3.69 -0.67 4.78
N HIS A 30 3.59 0.45 5.50
CA HIS A 30 4.72 1.26 5.95
C HIS A 30 5.05 1.07 7.45
N GLY A 31 4.95 -0.16 7.96
CA GLY A 31 5.24 -0.45 9.36
C GLY A 31 6.70 -0.18 9.78
N GLU A 32 7.08 -0.62 10.98
CA GLU A 32 8.30 -0.18 11.68
C GLU A 32 9.63 -0.32 10.90
N ARG A 33 9.73 -1.25 9.96
CA ARG A 33 10.95 -1.51 9.16
C ARG A 33 10.86 -0.98 7.71
N ALA A 34 9.97 -0.02 7.43
CA ALA A 34 9.79 0.53 6.09
C ALA A 34 11.06 1.19 5.52
N ASP A 35 11.81 1.91 6.35
CA ASP A 35 13.07 2.55 5.92
C ASP A 35 14.14 1.51 5.59
N TRP A 36 14.28 0.47 6.43
CA TRP A 36 15.18 -0.65 6.15
C TRP A 36 14.81 -1.33 4.82
N TYR A 37 13.53 -1.61 4.56
CA TYR A 37 13.11 -2.23 3.31
C TYR A 37 13.44 -1.34 2.10
N LYS A 38 13.27 -0.01 2.23
CA LYS A 38 13.65 0.94 1.18
C LYS A 38 15.15 0.88 0.87
N GLU A 39 16.00 0.79 1.89
CA GLU A 39 17.45 0.58 1.71
C GLU A 39 17.75 -0.74 1.00
N GLN A 40 17.02 -1.82 1.33
CA GLN A 40 17.16 -3.11 0.64
C GLN A 40 16.80 -3.01 -0.84
N TRP A 41 15.69 -2.35 -1.16
CA TRP A 41 15.28 -2.12 -2.54
C TRP A 41 16.34 -1.35 -3.34
N GLU A 42 16.83 -0.23 -2.80
CA GLU A 42 17.88 0.58 -3.43
C GLU A 42 19.14 -0.27 -3.64
N ARG A 43 19.57 -1.00 -2.62
CA ARG A 43 20.76 -1.86 -2.69
C ARG A 43 20.63 -2.98 -3.72
N PHE A 44 19.53 -3.73 -3.71
CA PHE A 44 19.34 -4.85 -4.64
C PHE A 44 19.23 -4.36 -6.08
N SER A 45 18.58 -3.21 -6.30
CA SER A 45 18.49 -2.59 -7.63
C SER A 45 19.85 -2.15 -8.20
N LEU A 46 20.82 -1.85 -7.34
CA LEU A 46 22.18 -1.46 -7.73
C LEU A 46 23.14 -2.67 -7.88
N GLN A 47 22.78 -3.82 -7.33
CA GLN A 47 23.66 -5.00 -7.20
C GLN A 47 23.15 -6.22 -7.99
N GLU A 48 22.33 -6.03 -9.04
CA GLU A 48 21.69 -7.11 -9.84
C GLU A 48 22.43 -8.46 -9.78
N GLY A 49 21.85 -9.42 -9.04
CA GLY A 49 22.35 -10.79 -8.93
C GLY A 49 23.47 -11.07 -7.91
N ARG A 50 23.94 -10.07 -7.15
CA ARG A 50 24.98 -10.21 -6.08
C ARG A 50 24.41 -10.00 -4.68
N VAL A 51 23.29 -10.64 -4.39
CA VAL A 51 22.63 -10.59 -3.09
C VAL A 51 22.79 -11.95 -2.42
N SER A 52 23.12 -11.97 -1.12
CA SER A 52 23.24 -13.23 -0.39
C SER A 52 21.86 -13.83 -0.05
N GLU A 53 21.81 -15.15 0.14
CA GLU A 53 20.57 -15.86 0.48
C GLU A 53 19.96 -15.34 1.79
N ASP A 54 20.78 -15.08 2.81
CA ASP A 54 20.34 -14.51 4.09
C ASP A 54 19.61 -13.16 3.93
N GLU A 55 20.07 -12.34 2.97
CA GLU A 55 19.46 -11.04 2.68
C GLU A 55 18.14 -11.18 1.94
N ILE A 56 18.06 -12.16 1.03
CA ILE A 56 16.82 -12.51 0.33
C ILE A 56 15.78 -13.00 1.36
N ASP A 57 16.15 -13.92 2.23
CA ASP A 57 15.26 -14.47 3.26
C ASP A 57 14.71 -13.38 4.19
N ALA A 58 15.56 -12.43 4.60
CA ALA A 58 15.14 -11.31 5.42
C ALA A 58 14.10 -10.42 4.71
N VAL A 59 14.31 -10.11 3.42
CA VAL A 59 13.37 -9.32 2.61
C VAL A 59 12.06 -10.07 2.40
N VAL A 60 12.12 -11.35 2.05
CA VAL A 60 10.94 -12.20 1.85
C VAL A 60 10.10 -12.24 3.12
N ALA A 61 10.73 -12.51 4.27
CA ALA A 61 10.03 -12.54 5.55
C ALA A 61 9.32 -11.22 5.86
N TYR A 62 9.97 -10.08 5.59
CA TYR A 62 9.35 -8.76 5.75
C TYR A 62 8.14 -8.57 4.83
N ILE A 63 8.29 -8.87 3.53
CA ILE A 63 7.19 -8.72 2.56
C ILE A 63 6.02 -9.62 2.97
N SER A 64 6.27 -10.89 3.27
CA SER A 64 5.23 -11.85 3.68
C SER A 64 4.50 -11.40 4.94
N GLU A 65 5.22 -10.89 5.95
CA GLU A 65 4.62 -10.34 7.17
C GLU A 65 3.65 -9.19 6.87
N ARG A 66 4.03 -8.27 5.98
CA ARG A 66 3.19 -7.13 5.58
C ARG A 66 1.98 -7.55 4.77
N VAL A 67 2.16 -8.47 3.82
CA VAL A 67 1.08 -9.00 2.98
C VAL A 67 0.08 -9.77 3.83
N GLU A 68 0.52 -10.55 4.83
CA GLU A 68 -0.37 -11.25 5.75
C GLU A 68 -1.18 -10.29 6.62
N ALA A 69 -0.54 -9.27 7.18
CA ALA A 69 -1.22 -8.23 7.94
C ALA A 69 -2.26 -7.48 7.08
N LEU A 70 -1.93 -7.22 5.81
CA LEU A 70 -2.87 -6.59 4.87
C LEU A 70 -4.06 -7.52 4.60
N SER A 71 -3.84 -8.79 4.28
CA SER A 71 -4.92 -9.76 4.08
C SER A 71 -5.83 -9.88 5.30
N ALA A 72 -5.25 -9.99 6.50
CA ALA A 72 -6.01 -10.10 7.74
C ALA A 72 -6.90 -8.86 7.97
N TYR A 73 -6.37 -7.66 7.72
CA TYR A 73 -7.15 -6.42 7.79
C TYR A 73 -8.29 -6.41 6.76
N LEU A 74 -8.02 -6.78 5.50
CA LEU A 74 -9.03 -6.75 4.44
C LEU A 74 -10.16 -7.76 4.67
N ILE A 75 -9.88 -8.92 5.27
CA ILE A 75 -10.89 -9.91 5.68
C ILE A 75 -11.72 -9.39 6.87
N GLY A 76 -11.09 -8.65 7.79
CA GLY A 76 -11.73 -8.16 9.01
C GLY A 76 -12.64 -6.95 8.82
N ILE A 77 -12.60 -6.28 7.67
CA ILE A 77 -13.44 -5.11 7.40
C ILE A 77 -14.76 -5.49 6.72
N ALA A 78 -15.82 -4.72 7.00
CA ALA A 78 -17.10 -4.78 6.29
C ALA A 78 -17.22 -3.56 5.34
N PRO A 79 -16.64 -3.61 4.13
CA PRO A 79 -16.60 -2.46 3.24
C PRO A 79 -17.97 -2.10 2.68
N LEU A 80 -18.20 -0.80 2.45
CA LEU A 80 -19.40 -0.35 1.75
C LEU A 80 -19.31 -0.73 0.26
N LYS A 81 -20.46 -0.82 -0.43
CA LYS A 81 -20.53 -1.18 -1.86
C LYS A 81 -19.57 -0.36 -2.76
N ARG A 82 -19.41 0.92 -2.45
CA ARG A 82 -18.51 1.84 -3.17
C ARG A 82 -17.00 1.60 -2.90
N GLU A 83 -16.68 0.98 -1.78
CA GLU A 83 -15.32 0.65 -1.33
C GLU A 83 -14.89 -0.73 -1.82
N MET A 84 -15.84 -1.60 -2.16
CA MET A 84 -15.61 -2.96 -2.67
C MET A 84 -14.55 -3.02 -3.77
N LYS A 85 -14.61 -2.15 -4.78
CA LYS A 85 -13.62 -2.17 -5.87
C LYS A 85 -12.19 -1.99 -5.38
N LYS A 86 -11.99 -1.11 -4.39
CA LYS A 86 -10.67 -0.84 -3.80
C LYS A 86 -10.23 -2.00 -2.92
N VAL A 87 -11.13 -2.52 -2.08
CA VAL A 87 -10.85 -3.68 -1.23
C VAL A 87 -10.51 -4.91 -2.07
N SER A 88 -11.29 -5.21 -3.09
CA SER A 88 -11.03 -6.31 -4.04
C SER A 88 -9.67 -6.16 -4.71
N PHE A 89 -9.32 -4.95 -5.19
CA PHE A 89 -7.98 -4.71 -5.75
C PHE A 89 -6.86 -5.09 -4.77
N TYR A 90 -6.90 -4.59 -3.54
CA TYR A 90 -5.86 -4.91 -2.56
C TYR A 90 -5.87 -6.39 -2.14
N ALA A 91 -7.05 -7.01 -2.04
CA ALA A 91 -7.18 -8.41 -1.67
C ALA A 91 -6.62 -9.34 -2.76
N GLU A 92 -6.98 -9.09 -4.03
CA GLU A 92 -6.48 -9.82 -5.18
C GLU A 92 -4.96 -9.68 -5.30
N TYR A 93 -4.43 -8.48 -5.10
CA TYR A 93 -2.99 -8.23 -5.19
C TYR A 93 -2.20 -8.86 -4.03
N ALA A 94 -2.74 -8.83 -2.81
CA ALA A 94 -2.16 -9.53 -1.66
C ALA A 94 -2.13 -11.05 -1.88
N GLU A 95 -3.22 -11.62 -2.39
CA GLU A 95 -3.30 -13.03 -2.75
C GLU A 95 -2.28 -13.41 -3.83
N LEU A 96 -2.11 -12.56 -4.86
CA LEU A 96 -1.12 -12.78 -5.91
C LEU A 96 0.31 -12.84 -5.33
N LEU A 97 0.66 -11.92 -4.44
CA LEU A 97 1.97 -11.93 -3.77
C LEU A 97 2.19 -13.16 -2.87
N LYS A 98 1.14 -13.64 -2.19
CA LYS A 98 1.22 -14.88 -1.39
C LYS A 98 1.49 -16.11 -2.27
N ARG A 99 0.83 -16.19 -3.42
CA ARG A 99 1.06 -17.28 -4.38
C ARG A 99 2.42 -17.22 -5.04
N PHE A 100 2.91 -16.01 -5.33
CA PHE A 100 4.24 -15.81 -5.92
C PHE A 100 5.33 -16.52 -5.10
N THR A 101 5.28 -16.41 -3.77
CA THR A 101 6.23 -17.09 -2.87
C THR A 101 6.12 -18.61 -2.83
N ILE A 102 4.97 -19.18 -3.20
CA ILE A 102 4.71 -20.62 -3.13
C ILE A 102 5.06 -21.28 -4.46
N ASP A 103 4.61 -20.69 -5.56
CA ASP A 103 4.59 -21.36 -6.86
C ASP A 103 5.81 -21.00 -7.72
N ASP A 104 6.26 -19.75 -7.66
CA ASP A 104 7.19 -19.19 -8.64
C ASP A 104 8.51 -18.70 -8.04
N PHE A 105 8.61 -18.51 -6.72
CA PHE A 105 9.74 -17.80 -6.11
C PHE A 105 11.05 -18.59 -6.13
N ASN A 106 12.12 -17.90 -6.53
CA ASN A 106 13.51 -18.33 -6.38
C ASN A 106 14.44 -17.10 -6.25
N ASN A 107 15.69 -17.33 -5.86
CA ASN A 107 16.64 -16.23 -5.63
C ASN A 107 16.87 -15.36 -6.88
N GLU A 108 16.65 -15.89 -8.08
CA GLU A 108 16.81 -15.14 -9.33
C GLU A 108 15.66 -14.14 -9.58
N ASN A 109 14.50 -14.32 -8.95
CA ASN A 109 13.31 -13.50 -9.16
C ASN A 109 12.88 -12.64 -7.96
N ILE A 110 13.72 -12.53 -6.93
CA ILE A 110 13.50 -11.64 -5.78
C ILE A 110 13.19 -10.20 -6.20
N MET A 111 13.83 -9.69 -7.26
CA MET A 111 13.58 -8.35 -7.77
C MET A 111 12.17 -8.17 -8.30
N LEU A 112 11.60 -9.20 -8.94
CA LEU A 112 10.20 -9.17 -9.38
C LEU A 112 9.25 -9.20 -8.18
N TYR A 113 9.56 -10.00 -7.16
CA TYR A 113 8.76 -10.05 -5.93
C TYR A 113 8.74 -8.69 -5.21
N MET A 114 9.91 -8.07 -5.03
CA MET A 114 10.04 -6.74 -4.45
C MET A 114 9.35 -5.66 -5.29
N PHE A 115 9.43 -5.76 -6.62
CA PHE A 115 8.74 -4.85 -7.52
C PHE A 115 7.21 -4.92 -7.33
N LEU A 116 6.63 -6.12 -7.29
CA LEU A 116 5.20 -6.30 -7.05
C LEU A 116 4.78 -5.75 -5.67
N PHE A 117 5.60 -5.97 -4.64
CA PHE A 117 5.35 -5.38 -3.33
C PHE A 117 5.45 -3.84 -3.33
N ASN A 118 6.39 -3.27 -4.11
CA ASN A 118 6.52 -1.83 -4.28
C ASN A 118 5.29 -1.20 -4.93
N GLU A 119 4.61 -1.89 -5.85
CA GLU A 119 3.34 -1.39 -6.41
C GLU A 119 2.26 -1.23 -5.34
N LEU A 120 2.18 -2.16 -4.36
CA LEU A 120 1.31 -1.99 -3.19
C LEU A 120 1.72 -0.82 -2.32
N LEU A 121 3.02 -0.67 -2.03
CA LEU A 121 3.56 0.47 -1.27
C LEU A 121 3.22 1.80 -1.94
N LEU A 122 3.46 1.92 -3.26
CA LEU A 122 3.15 3.10 -4.05
C LEU A 122 1.66 3.41 -4.07
N GLY A 123 0.81 2.39 -4.21
CA GLY A 123 -0.64 2.52 -4.10
C GLY A 123 -1.06 3.14 -2.76
N SER A 124 -0.45 2.70 -1.67
CA SER A 124 -0.70 3.24 -0.33
C SER A 124 -0.07 4.62 -0.08
N THR A 125 1.08 4.92 -0.71
CA THR A 125 1.76 6.23 -0.61
C THR A 125 1.05 7.33 -1.38
N ARG A 126 0.59 7.04 -2.62
CA ARG A 126 -0.26 7.98 -3.38
C ARG A 126 -1.46 8.42 -2.54
N TYR A 127 -1.96 7.51 -1.73
CA TYR A 127 -3.05 7.76 -0.80
C TYR A 127 -2.68 8.74 0.34
N ILE A 128 -1.56 8.58 1.06
CA ILE A 128 -1.19 9.53 2.13
C ILE A 128 -0.93 10.95 1.60
N ASN A 129 -0.43 11.06 0.37
CA ASN A 129 -0.23 12.35 -0.28
C ASN A 129 -1.56 13.05 -0.58
N ILE A 130 -2.58 12.30 -1.03
CA ILE A 130 -3.93 12.85 -1.19
C ILE A 130 -4.49 13.34 0.15
N VAL A 131 -4.31 12.57 1.24
CA VAL A 131 -4.75 12.98 2.59
C VAL A 131 -4.11 14.31 3.00
N LYS A 132 -2.78 14.42 2.90
CA LYS A 132 -2.04 15.63 3.26
C LYS A 132 -2.47 16.84 2.45
N GLU A 133 -2.72 16.66 1.15
CA GLU A 133 -3.22 17.75 0.30
C GLU A 133 -4.65 18.16 0.67
N LEU A 134 -5.50 17.23 1.08
CA LEU A 134 -6.85 17.54 1.56
C LEU A 134 -6.84 18.32 2.88
N GLU A 135 -6.00 17.93 3.84
CA GLU A 135 -5.83 18.65 5.11
C GLU A 135 -5.36 20.11 4.86
N LYS A 136 -4.45 20.30 3.89
CA LYS A 136 -4.04 21.64 3.45
C LYS A 136 -5.19 22.43 2.83
N LEU A 137 -6.07 21.79 2.06
CA LEU A 137 -7.23 22.44 1.46
C LEU A 137 -8.30 22.81 2.49
N GLU A 138 -8.54 21.96 3.50
CA GLU A 138 -9.48 22.24 4.60
C GLU A 138 -8.99 23.41 5.47
N SER A 139 -7.72 23.37 5.89
CA SER A 139 -7.09 24.45 6.67
C SER A 139 -7.06 25.79 5.94
N ARG A 140 -6.87 25.80 4.61
CA ARG A 140 -6.91 27.03 3.78
C ARG A 140 -8.31 27.59 3.56
N HIS A 141 -9.35 26.77 3.68
CA HIS A 141 -10.72 27.17 3.35
C HIS A 141 -11.66 27.26 4.56
N GLY A 142 -11.16 27.04 5.79
CA GLY A 142 -11.93 27.21 7.02
C GLY A 142 -13.22 26.39 7.01
N LEU A 143 -13.11 25.13 6.56
CA LEU A 143 -14.20 24.14 6.61
C LEU A 143 -14.10 23.29 7.87
#